data_AF-A0A7K3X8T3-F1
#
_entry.id   AF-A0A7K3X8T3-F1
#
_cell.length_a   1.000
_cell.length_b   1.000
_cell.length_c   1.000
_cell.angle_alpha   90.00
_cell.angle_beta   90.00
_cell.angle_gamma   90.00
#
_symmetry.space_group_name_H-M   'P 1'
#
loop_
_entity.id
_entity.type
_entity.pdbx_description
1 polymer ?
#
loop_
_entity_poly.entity_id
_entity_poly.type
_entity_poly.pdbx_seq_one_letter_code
_entity_poly.pdbx_strand_id
1 'polypeptide(L)'
;MSPEEALLNPARLYRAEQIRGRECPIPAAPGVYAWYFTSPPPLVPVGGCHEQHGAVLLYVGISPKAPPSNGRPPSRQTIRSRIRYHYRGNAAGSTLRLTLGSLLAKDLGIDLRRVGSGKRLTFGREGEKQLTEWMAEHAQVTWAGVSARLAGLEFPTR
;
A
#
# COMPACT_ATOMS: atom_id res chain seq x y z
N MET A 1 18.78 -5.71 10.64
CA MET A 1 17.66 -4.77 10.68
C MET A 1 16.37 -5.58 10.73
N SER A 2 15.59 -5.42 11.79
CA SER A 2 14.29 -6.06 11.89
C SER A 2 13.32 -5.47 10.85
N PRO A 3 12.23 -6.19 10.48
CA PRO A 3 11.21 -5.61 9.62
C PRO A 3 10.62 -4.30 10.18
N GLU A 4 10.47 -4.21 11.50
CA GLU A 4 9.98 -3.01 12.18
C GLU A 4 10.94 -1.83 12.04
N GLU A 5 12.24 -2.03 12.29
CA GLU A 5 13.26 -0.99 12.12
C GLU A 5 13.29 -0.45 10.69
N ALA A 6 13.14 -1.34 9.69
CA ALA A 6 13.11 -0.94 8.28
C ALA A 6 11.87 -0.11 7.90
N LEU A 7 10.75 -0.29 8.62
CA LEU A 7 9.53 0.48 8.40
C LEU A 7 9.51 1.79 9.20
N LEU A 8 9.99 1.79 10.45
CA LEU A 8 9.93 2.93 11.37
C LEU A 8 11.15 3.87 11.25
N ASN A 9 12.31 3.35 10.88
CA ASN A 9 13.53 4.13 10.68
C ASN A 9 14.14 3.87 9.28
N PRO A 10 13.38 4.08 8.20
CA PRO A 10 13.87 3.86 6.86
C PRO A 10 14.96 4.88 6.52
N ALA A 11 16.06 4.44 5.90
CA ALA A 11 17.07 5.36 5.36
C ALA A 11 16.50 6.28 4.24
N ARG A 12 15.40 5.86 3.61
CA ARG A 12 14.72 6.60 2.54
C ARG A 12 13.27 6.18 2.40
N LEU A 13 12.40 7.14 2.08
CA LEU A 13 11.05 6.90 1.56
C LEU A 13 11.03 7.06 0.03
N TYR A 14 10.33 6.15 -0.66
CA TYR A 14 10.26 6.14 -2.12
C TYR A 14 8.93 6.70 -2.63
N ARG A 15 8.99 7.44 -3.74
CA ARG A 15 7.83 8.03 -4.42
C ARG A 15 7.37 7.21 -5.62
N ALA A 16 6.18 7.52 -6.12
CA ALA A 16 5.54 6.80 -7.22
C ALA A 16 6.40 6.72 -8.48
N GLU A 17 7.14 7.77 -8.83
CA GLU A 17 7.99 7.84 -10.03
C GLU A 17 9.04 6.73 -10.00
N GLN A 18 9.69 6.59 -8.85
CA GLN A 18 10.76 5.62 -8.61
C GLN A 18 10.22 4.19 -8.56
N ILE A 19 9.04 4.02 -7.95
CA ILE A 19 8.41 2.70 -7.85
C ILE A 19 7.83 2.24 -9.18
N ARG A 20 7.31 3.16 -10.01
CA ARG A 20 6.71 2.84 -11.31
C ARG A 20 7.76 2.62 -12.41
N GLY A 21 8.94 3.21 -12.27
CA GLY A 21 10.07 3.09 -13.20
C GLY A 21 10.53 1.67 -13.49
N ARG A 22 11.39 1.54 -14.51
CA ARG A 22 11.97 0.26 -14.97
C ARG A 22 12.82 -0.38 -13.88
N GLU A 23 13.64 0.41 -13.20
CA GLU A 23 14.51 -0.02 -12.11
C GLU A 23 13.79 0.09 -10.76
N CYS A 24 12.72 -0.68 -10.61
CA CYS A 24 11.93 -0.70 -9.38
C CYS A 24 12.75 -1.33 -8.24
N PRO A 25 13.07 -0.58 -7.15
CA PRO A 25 13.96 -1.05 -6.08
C PRO A 25 13.32 -2.10 -5.17
N ILE A 26 12.00 -2.28 -5.26
CA ILE A 26 11.26 -3.21 -4.40
C ILE A 26 11.58 -4.64 -4.83
N PRO A 27 11.95 -5.57 -3.93
CA PRO A 27 12.14 -6.97 -4.29
C PRO A 27 10.81 -7.67 -4.59
N ALA A 28 10.84 -8.62 -5.53
CA ALA A 28 9.69 -9.48 -5.80
C ALA A 28 9.61 -10.63 -4.77
N ALA A 29 9.35 -10.28 -3.51
CA ALA A 29 9.34 -11.21 -2.38
C ALA A 29 8.11 -11.01 -1.47
N PRO A 30 7.84 -11.96 -0.54
CA PRO A 30 6.99 -11.71 0.62
C PRO A 30 7.52 -10.59 1.50
N GLY A 31 6.66 -9.92 2.26
CA GLY A 31 7.09 -8.89 3.20
C GLY A 31 5.98 -7.96 3.67
N VAL A 32 6.42 -6.92 4.36
CA VAL A 32 5.59 -5.85 4.91
C VAL A 32 6.00 -4.50 4.31
N TYR A 33 5.06 -3.57 4.24
CA TYR A 33 5.31 -2.25 3.67
C TYR A 33 4.53 -1.17 4.41
N ALA A 34 5.11 0.02 4.48
CA ALA A 34 4.59 1.16 5.21
C ALA A 34 4.44 2.37 4.30
N TRP A 35 3.30 3.05 4.40
CA TRP A 35 2.97 4.24 3.63
C TRP A 35 2.96 5.47 4.53
N TYR A 36 3.78 6.41 4.13
CA TYR A 36 3.96 7.71 4.76
C TYR A 36 3.33 8.79 3.88
N PHE A 37 2.64 9.75 4.48
CA PHE A 37 1.90 10.79 3.77
C PHE A 37 2.40 12.17 4.17
N THR A 38 2.77 12.99 3.17
CA THR A 38 3.12 14.41 3.40
C THR A 38 1.89 15.30 3.55
N SER A 39 0.74 14.81 3.09
CA SER A 39 -0.57 15.44 3.29
C SER A 39 -1.54 14.38 3.82
N PRO A 40 -1.67 14.26 5.16
CA PRO A 40 -2.67 13.39 5.78
C PRO A 40 -4.09 13.81 5.36
N PRO A 41 -5.01 12.87 5.06
CA PRO A 41 -6.39 13.23 4.75
C PRO A 41 -7.05 13.98 5.93
N PRO A 42 -7.87 15.04 5.69
CA PRO A 42 -8.29 16.00 6.73
C PRO A 42 -9.01 15.42 7.97
N LEU A 43 -9.63 14.25 7.86
CA LEU A 43 -10.38 13.60 8.93
C LEU A 43 -9.55 12.59 9.74
N VAL A 44 -8.27 12.42 9.41
CA VAL A 44 -7.38 11.47 10.08
C VAL A 44 -6.65 12.18 11.21
N PRO A 45 -6.88 11.83 12.49
CA PRO A 45 -6.10 12.38 13.59
C PRO A 45 -4.65 11.89 13.49
N VAL A 46 -3.69 12.82 13.46
CA VAL A 46 -2.25 12.52 13.34
C VAL A 46 -1.46 12.76 14.62
N GLY A 47 -2.13 13.21 15.68
CA GLY A 47 -1.49 13.47 16.98
C GLY A 47 -0.84 12.20 17.53
N GLY A 48 0.47 12.24 17.76
CA GLY A 48 1.25 11.10 18.27
C GLY A 48 1.51 10.00 17.23
N CYS A 49 1.16 10.21 15.95
CA CYS A 49 1.55 9.30 14.90
C CYS A 49 3.06 9.35 14.65
N HIS A 50 3.60 8.24 14.17
CA HIS A 50 5.02 8.16 13.82
C HIS A 50 5.33 8.97 12.56
N GLU A 51 6.41 9.72 12.59
CA GLU A 51 6.82 10.62 11.51
C GLU A 51 8.25 10.32 11.05
N GLN A 52 8.48 10.34 9.74
CA GLN A 52 9.80 10.25 9.14
C GLN A 52 9.88 11.13 7.90
N HIS A 53 11.00 11.84 7.74
CA HIS A 53 11.26 12.71 6.59
C HIS A 53 10.11 13.69 6.27
N GLY A 54 9.44 14.24 7.29
CA GLY A 54 8.33 15.19 7.12
C GLY A 54 7.04 14.55 6.59
N ALA A 55 6.87 13.24 6.74
CA ALA A 55 5.66 12.51 6.37
C ALA A 55 5.19 11.62 7.53
N VAL A 56 3.88 11.40 7.63
CA VAL A 56 3.23 10.66 8.72
C VAL A 56 2.93 9.23 8.29
N LEU A 57 3.28 8.23 9.10
CA LEU A 57 2.93 6.83 8.87
C LEU A 57 1.45 6.59 9.15
N LEU A 58 0.65 6.30 8.12
CA LEU A 58 -0.80 6.10 8.26
C LEU A 58 -1.30 4.72 7.81
N TYR A 59 -0.46 3.94 7.14
CA TYR A 59 -0.88 2.62 6.66
C TYR A 59 0.28 1.64 6.59
N VAL A 60 0.08 0.43 7.14
CA VAL A 60 0.98 -0.71 6.99
C VAL A 60 0.23 -1.85 6.33
N GLY A 61 0.85 -2.49 5.34
CA GLY A 61 0.29 -3.63 4.62
C GLY A 61 1.27 -4.79 4.54
N ILE A 62 0.73 -5.96 4.19
CA ILE A 62 1.49 -7.19 4.02
C ILE A 62 1.23 -7.80 2.63
N SER A 63 2.22 -8.50 2.08
CA SER A 63 2.03 -9.33 0.89
C SER A 63 2.95 -10.54 0.91
N PRO A 64 2.46 -11.76 0.61
CA PRO A 64 1.05 -12.07 0.35
C PRO A 64 0.21 -11.95 1.63
N LYS A 65 -1.11 -11.91 1.47
CA LYS A 65 -2.04 -12.11 2.59
C LYS A 65 -1.90 -13.54 3.14
N ALA A 66 -2.37 -13.75 4.37
CA ALA A 66 -2.44 -15.08 4.97
C ALA A 66 -3.11 -16.09 4.02
N PRO A 67 -2.60 -17.34 3.94
CA PRO A 67 -3.23 -18.40 3.16
C PRO A 67 -4.70 -18.58 3.58
N PRO A 68 -5.61 -18.83 2.63
CA PRO A 68 -7.01 -19.02 2.96
C PRO A 68 -7.22 -20.40 3.63
N SER A 69 -8.11 -20.47 4.62
CA SER A 69 -8.45 -21.72 5.33
C SER A 69 -9.35 -22.67 4.54
N ASN A 70 -9.83 -22.26 3.35
CA ASN A 70 -10.80 -23.00 2.54
C ASN A 70 -10.17 -23.88 1.45
N GLY A 71 -8.90 -24.25 1.61
CA GLY A 71 -8.16 -25.13 0.69
C GLY A 71 -7.77 -24.49 -0.65
N ARG A 72 -8.09 -23.21 -0.89
CA ARG A 72 -7.62 -22.51 -2.08
C ARG A 72 -6.10 -22.27 -2.03
N PRO A 73 -5.40 -22.23 -3.18
CA PRO A 73 -3.96 -21.98 -3.19
C PRO A 73 -3.56 -20.64 -2.54
N PRO A 74 -2.39 -20.58 -1.87
CA PRO A 74 -1.84 -19.32 -1.37
C PRO A 74 -1.64 -18.27 -2.47
N SER A 75 -1.74 -16.99 -2.12
CA SER A 75 -1.50 -15.90 -3.07
C SER A 75 -0.02 -15.85 -3.46
N ARG A 76 0.26 -15.72 -4.76
CA ARG A 76 1.62 -15.52 -5.30
C ARG A 76 2.03 -14.04 -5.35
N GLN A 77 1.25 -13.14 -4.74
CA GLN A 77 1.54 -11.71 -4.75
C GLN A 77 2.76 -11.37 -3.89
N THR A 78 3.54 -10.41 -4.35
CA THR A 78 4.76 -9.92 -3.69
C THR A 78 4.57 -8.47 -3.26
N ILE A 79 5.42 -7.97 -2.36
CA ILE A 79 5.39 -6.55 -2.00
C ILE A 79 5.59 -5.66 -3.23
N ARG A 80 6.45 -6.06 -4.18
CA ARG A 80 6.61 -5.36 -5.48
C ARG A 80 5.29 -5.25 -6.23
N SER A 81 4.56 -6.36 -6.40
CA SER A 81 3.32 -6.32 -7.18
C SER A 81 2.19 -5.58 -6.44
N ARG A 82 2.10 -5.69 -5.11
CA ARG A 82 1.09 -4.98 -4.30
C ARG A 82 1.34 -3.49 -4.21
N ILE A 83 2.55 -3.05 -3.88
CA ILE A 83 2.89 -1.62 -3.79
C ILE A 83 2.69 -0.94 -5.16
N ARG A 84 3.16 -1.55 -6.25
CA ARG A 84 2.92 -1.02 -7.60
C ARG A 84 1.42 -0.96 -7.94
N TYR A 85 0.63 -1.94 -7.49
CA TYR A 85 -0.82 -1.91 -7.68
C TYR A 85 -1.47 -0.76 -6.91
N HIS A 86 -1.04 -0.45 -5.69
CA HIS A 86 -1.58 0.71 -4.95
C HIS A 86 -1.38 2.03 -5.72
N TYR A 87 -0.23 2.23 -6.36
CA TYR A 87 0.05 3.43 -7.16
C TYR A 87 -0.69 3.54 -8.49
N ARG A 88 -1.29 2.46 -9.03
CA ARG A 88 -1.85 2.48 -10.41
C ARG A 88 -3.17 1.73 -10.60
N GLY A 89 -3.62 1.02 -9.58
CA GLY A 89 -4.80 0.16 -9.60
C GLY A 89 -6.06 0.95 -9.35
N ASN A 90 -7.06 0.28 -8.77
CA ASN A 90 -8.31 0.92 -8.38
C ASN A 90 -8.75 0.48 -6.97
N ALA A 91 -9.74 1.18 -6.41
CA ALA A 91 -10.26 0.95 -5.07
C ALA A 91 -10.68 -0.50 -4.82
N ALA A 92 -11.24 -1.17 -5.83
CA ALA A 92 -11.70 -2.55 -5.70
C ALA A 92 -10.60 -3.56 -5.35
N GLY A 93 -9.36 -3.34 -5.82
CA GLY A 93 -8.24 -4.24 -5.55
C GLY A 93 -7.30 -3.77 -4.43
N SER A 94 -7.60 -2.62 -3.83
CA SER A 94 -6.69 -1.87 -2.97
C SER A 94 -7.45 -1.21 -1.83
N THR A 95 -7.40 -1.83 -0.64
CA THR A 95 -7.92 -1.23 0.60
C THR A 95 -7.37 0.17 0.81
N LEU A 96 -6.06 0.39 0.61
CA LEU A 96 -5.45 1.71 0.70
C LEU A 96 -6.13 2.75 -0.21
N ARG A 97 -6.44 2.38 -1.47
CA ARG A 97 -7.08 3.30 -2.43
C ARG A 97 -8.53 3.54 -2.07
N LEU A 98 -9.25 2.49 -1.66
CA LEU A 98 -10.61 2.61 -1.17
C LEU A 98 -10.68 3.60 0.00
N THR A 99 -9.82 3.42 1.01
CA THR A 99 -9.75 4.28 2.19
C THR A 99 -9.37 5.72 1.83
N LEU A 100 -8.26 5.92 1.10
CA LEU A 100 -7.82 7.26 0.73
C LEU A 100 -8.86 8.00 -0.12
N GLY A 101 -9.39 7.35 -1.15
CA GLY A 101 -10.39 7.98 -2.01
C GLY A 101 -11.69 8.29 -1.28
N SER A 102 -12.08 7.49 -0.28
CA SER A 102 -13.25 7.80 0.56
C SER A 102 -13.01 8.98 1.48
N LEU A 103 -11.82 9.10 2.06
CA LEU A 103 -11.47 10.22 2.95
C LEU A 103 -11.26 11.53 2.19
N LEU A 104 -10.76 11.45 0.95
CA LEU A 104 -10.46 12.59 0.07
C LEU A 104 -11.58 12.87 -0.94
N ALA A 105 -12.72 12.18 -0.84
CA ALA A 105 -13.79 12.24 -1.84
C ALA A 105 -14.23 13.67 -2.16
N LYS A 106 -14.44 14.47 -1.09
CA LYS A 106 -14.82 15.88 -1.20
C LYS A 106 -13.73 16.73 -1.84
N ASP A 107 -12.48 16.56 -1.39
CA ASP A 107 -11.35 17.40 -1.80
C ASP A 107 -10.94 17.14 -3.25
N LEU A 108 -11.07 15.89 -3.71
CA LEU A 108 -10.77 15.49 -5.08
C LEU A 108 -11.99 15.53 -6.00
N GLY A 109 -13.20 15.80 -5.48
CA GLY A 109 -14.43 15.74 -6.27
C GLY A 109 -14.66 14.37 -6.92
N ILE A 110 -14.39 13.29 -6.18
CA ILE A 110 -14.54 11.90 -6.66
C ILE A 110 -15.63 11.16 -5.89
N ASP A 111 -16.29 10.20 -6.54
CA ASP A 111 -17.35 9.40 -5.93
C ASP A 111 -17.07 7.91 -6.04
N LEU A 112 -17.26 7.19 -4.93
CA LEU A 112 -17.23 5.74 -4.95
C LEU A 112 -18.52 5.20 -5.56
N ARG A 113 -18.42 4.45 -6.66
CA ARG A 113 -19.57 3.95 -7.42
C ARG A 113 -19.44 2.47 -7.70
N ARG A 114 -20.58 1.80 -7.82
CA ARG A 114 -20.65 0.43 -8.33
C ARG A 114 -20.36 0.41 -9.82
N VAL A 115 -19.51 -0.52 -10.25
CA VAL A 115 -19.14 -0.70 -11.66
C VAL A 115 -19.42 -2.11 -12.16
N GLY A 116 -19.94 -2.20 -13.39
CA GLY A 116 -20.37 -3.47 -14.00
C GLY A 116 -21.58 -4.10 -13.29
N SER A 117 -21.81 -5.38 -13.54
CA SER A 117 -22.93 -6.14 -12.96
C SER A 117 -22.60 -6.81 -11.61
N GLY A 118 -21.36 -6.71 -11.12
CA GLY A 118 -20.90 -7.32 -9.85
C GLY A 118 -21.05 -6.41 -8.63
N LYS A 119 -20.42 -6.75 -7.50
CA LYS A 119 -20.40 -5.92 -6.27
C LYS A 119 -19.21 -4.94 -6.21
N ARG A 120 -18.53 -4.72 -7.34
CA ARG A 120 -17.27 -3.99 -7.38
C ARG A 120 -17.52 -2.49 -7.25
N LEU A 121 -16.80 -1.84 -6.33
CA LEU A 121 -16.83 -0.40 -6.12
C LEU A 121 -15.50 0.23 -6.58
N THR A 122 -15.55 1.31 -7.36
CA THR A 122 -14.37 2.10 -7.77
C THR A 122 -14.72 3.58 -7.86
N PHE A 123 -13.72 4.46 -7.99
CA PHE A 123 -13.94 5.91 -8.18
C PHE A 123 -14.17 6.30 -9.66
N GLY A 124 -14.63 5.35 -10.49
CA GLY A 124 -14.68 5.53 -11.95
C GLY A 124 -13.29 5.72 -12.60
N ARG A 125 -13.24 5.96 -13.91
CA ARG A 125 -11.95 6.17 -14.61
C ARG A 125 -11.26 7.45 -14.15
N GLU A 126 -11.99 8.56 -14.18
CA GLU A 126 -11.43 9.88 -13.85
C GLU A 126 -11.12 10.02 -12.37
N GLY A 127 -11.96 9.51 -11.46
CA GLY A 127 -11.65 9.58 -10.03
C GLY A 127 -10.46 8.71 -9.63
N GLU A 128 -10.27 7.55 -10.26
CA GLU A 128 -9.05 6.74 -10.03
C GLU A 128 -7.80 7.40 -10.62
N LYS A 129 -7.94 8.20 -11.68
CA LYS A 129 -6.85 9.02 -12.21
C LYS A 129 -6.47 10.13 -11.23
N GLN A 130 -7.45 10.91 -10.74
CA GLN A 130 -7.24 11.95 -9.74
C GLN A 130 -6.61 11.40 -8.45
N LEU A 131 -7.11 10.28 -7.95
CA LEU A 131 -6.51 9.61 -6.78
C LEU A 131 -5.08 9.11 -7.06
N THR A 132 -4.78 8.68 -8.29
CA THR A 132 -3.42 8.28 -8.68
C THR A 132 -2.45 9.45 -8.68
N GLU A 133 -2.88 10.61 -9.16
CA GLU A 133 -2.10 11.85 -9.16
C GLU A 133 -1.84 12.31 -7.72
N TRP A 134 -2.89 12.36 -6.87
CA TRP A 134 -2.76 12.69 -5.46
C TRP A 134 -1.78 11.74 -4.73
N MET A 135 -1.89 10.42 -4.95
CA MET A 135 -0.96 9.46 -4.35
C MET A 135 0.47 9.62 -4.87
N ALA A 136 0.67 10.04 -6.12
CA ALA A 136 2.01 10.26 -6.65
C ALA A 136 2.70 11.44 -5.96
N GLU A 137 1.94 12.47 -5.60
CA GLU A 137 2.45 13.66 -4.94
C GLU A 137 2.67 13.44 -3.42
N HIS A 138 1.71 12.82 -2.75
CA HIS A 138 1.67 12.82 -1.28
C HIS A 138 2.04 11.49 -0.62
N ALA A 139 1.98 10.37 -1.36
CA ALA A 139 2.18 9.04 -0.78
C ALA A 139 3.59 8.51 -1.06
N GLN A 140 4.33 8.25 0.01
CA GLN A 140 5.67 7.68 -0.02
C GLN A 140 5.67 6.31 0.66
N VAL A 141 6.58 5.42 0.27
CA VAL A 141 6.59 4.03 0.73
C VAL A 141 7.98 3.55 1.13
N THR A 142 8.03 2.70 2.15
CA THR A 142 9.17 1.84 2.50
C THR A 142 8.68 0.40 2.70
N TRP A 143 9.61 -0.56 2.77
CA TRP A 143 9.29 -1.97 2.90
C TRP A 143 10.37 -2.77 3.62
N ALA A 144 9.96 -3.91 4.17
CA ALA A 144 10.83 -4.98 4.61
C ALA A 144 10.43 -6.27 3.88
N GLY A 145 11.29 -6.72 2.97
CA GLY A 145 11.12 -7.98 2.25
C GLY A 145 11.80 -9.14 2.97
N VAL A 146 11.17 -10.31 2.97
CA VAL A 146 11.80 -11.56 3.40
C VAL A 146 12.51 -12.15 2.19
N SER A 147 13.85 -12.17 2.22
CA SER A 147 14.63 -12.91 1.23
C SER A 147 14.30 -14.41 1.32
N ALA A 148 14.19 -15.08 0.18
CA ALA A 148 13.88 -16.52 0.10
C ALA A 148 14.88 -17.43 0.85
N ARG A 149 16.02 -16.90 1.32
CA ARG A 149 16.98 -17.65 2.14
C ARG A 149 16.48 -18.03 3.55
N LEU A 150 15.32 -17.56 3.98
CA LEU A 150 14.73 -17.88 5.30
C LEU A 150 13.49 -18.78 5.23
N ALA A 151 13.13 -19.30 4.05
CA ALA A 151 11.96 -20.17 3.88
C ALA A 151 12.10 -21.58 4.52
N GLY A 152 13.15 -21.81 5.32
CA GLY A 152 13.39 -23.04 6.07
C GLY A 152 13.22 -22.93 7.58
N LEU A 153 12.73 -21.80 8.11
CA LEU A 153 12.38 -21.71 9.53
C LEU A 153 10.89 -21.94 9.70
N GLU A 154 10.57 -23.14 10.17
CA GLU A 154 9.25 -23.47 10.72
C GLU A 154 8.94 -22.51 11.87
N PHE A 155 7.80 -21.81 11.76
CA PHE A 155 7.28 -21.06 12.89
C PHE A 155 6.54 -22.05 13.81
N PRO A 156 6.88 -22.11 15.11
CA PRO A 156 6.16 -22.99 16.02
C PRO A 156 4.69 -22.55 16.09
N THR A 157 3.81 -23.48 15.76
CA THR A 157 2.40 -23.39 16.13
C THR A 157 2.31 -23.32 17.65
N ARG A 158 1.69 -22.26 18.17
CA ARG A 158 1.17 -22.25 19.53
C ARG A 158 0.02 -23.24 19.66
#